data_AF-A0A7Y6GF32-F1
#
_entry.id   AF-A0A7Y6GF32-F1
#
_cell.length_a   1.000
_cell.length_b   1.000
_cell.length_c   1.000
_cell.angle_alpha   90.00
_cell.angle_beta   90.00
_cell.angle_gamma   90.00
#
_symmetry.space_group_name_H-M   'P 1'
#
loop_
_entity.id
_entity.type
_entity.pdbx_description
1 polymer ?
#
loop_
_entity_poly.entity_id
_entity_poly.type
_entity_poly.pdbx_seq_one_letter_code
_entity_poly.pdbx_strand_id
1 'polypeptide(L)' 'MRTRQFGGMLVFGVFVVASAIGYELNDGTPSVPWGVSGAVAGLLLVLLIWRVRGR' A
#
# COMPACT_ATOMS: atom_id res chain seq x y z
N MET A 1 10.97 7.17 -16.24
CA MET A 1 11.21 7.49 -14.82
C MET A 1 9.92 7.81 -14.05
N ARG A 2 9.00 8.62 -14.60
CA ARG A 2 7.73 9.04 -13.96
C ARG A 2 6.80 7.89 -13.50
N THR A 3 6.73 6.78 -14.26
CA THR A 3 5.89 5.61 -13.94
C THR A 3 6.36 4.79 -12.74
N ARG A 4 7.67 4.72 -12.49
CA ARG A 4 8.23 4.01 -11.33
C ARG A 4 7.99 4.78 -10.03
N GLN A 5 8.13 6.11 -10.08
CA GLN A 5 7.81 6.99 -8.94
C GLN A 5 6.31 6.95 -8.60
N PHE A 6 5.45 6.90 -9.62
CA PHE A 6 3.99 6.75 -9.42
C PHE A 6 3.62 5.44 -8.72
N GLY A 7 4.27 4.32 -9.09
CA GLY A 7 4.08 3.05 -8.39
C GLY A 7 4.49 3.12 -6.92
N GLY A 8 5.66 3.71 -6.62
CA GLY A 8 6.12 3.90 -5.24
C GLY A 8 5.17 4.75 -4.40
N MET A 9 4.63 5.84 -4.95
CA MET A 9 3.65 6.70 -4.28
C MET A 9 2.34 5.95 -3.97
N LEU A 10 1.88 5.10 -4.89
CA LEU A 10 0.70 4.26 -4.66
C LEU A 10 0.92 3.28 -3.51
N VAL A 11 2.05 2.56 -3.51
CA VAL A 11 2.38 1.62 -2.43
C VAL A 11 2.44 2.34 -1.09
N PHE A 12 3.12 3.49 -1.05
CA PHE A 12 3.24 4.29 0.17
C PHE A 12 1.88 4.81 0.66
N GLY A 13 1.02 5.27 -0.25
CA GLY A 13 -0.34 5.72 0.11
C GLY A 13 -1.18 4.60 0.73
N VAL A 14 -1.19 3.40 0.10
CA VAL A 14 -1.92 2.25 0.63
C VAL A 14 -1.36 1.80 1.97
N PHE A 15 -0.03 1.81 2.12
CA PHE A 15 0.65 1.51 3.39
C PHE A 15 0.22 2.45 4.52
N VAL A 16 0.21 3.76 4.28
CA VAL A 16 -0.17 4.76 5.29
C VAL A 16 -1.64 4.62 5.67
N VAL A 17 -2.53 4.44 4.69
CA VAL A 17 -3.97 4.27 4.95
C VAL A 17 -4.22 3.00 5.77
N ALA A 18 -3.62 1.87 5.39
CA ALA A 18 -3.76 0.63 6.14
C ALA A 18 -3.19 0.74 7.56
N SER A 19 -2.07 1.45 7.75
CA SER A 19 -1.48 1.69 9.06
C SER A 19 -2.36 2.58 9.94
N ALA A 20 -2.98 3.61 9.37
CA ALA A 20 -3.92 4.48 10.09
C ALA A 20 -5.17 3.71 10.52
N ILE A 21 -5.78 2.94 9.60
CA ILE A 21 -6.92 2.07 9.92
C ILE A 21 -6.53 1.05 10.99
N GLY A 22 -5.36 0.43 10.85
CA GLY A 22 -4.85 -0.52 11.81
C GLY A 22 -4.57 0.08 13.18
N TYR A 23 -4.13 1.33 13.25
CA TYR A 23 -3.91 2.05 14.50
C TYR A 23 -5.23 2.29 15.24
N GLU A 24 -6.26 2.77 14.54
CA GLU A 24 -7.60 2.97 15.11
C GLU A 24 -8.24 1.66 15.57
N LEU A 25 -8.10 0.59 14.77
CA LEU A 25 -8.65 -0.73 15.08
C LEU A 25 -7.83 -1.52 16.13
N ASN A 26 -6.63 -1.05 16.46
CA ASN A 26 -5.73 -1.65 17.44
C ASN A 26 -5.57 -0.72 18.66
N ASP A 27 -6.65 -0.04 19.05
CA ASP A 27 -6.77 0.79 20.25
C ASP A 27 -5.69 1.88 20.39
N GLY A 28 -5.33 2.50 19.27
CA GLY A 28 -4.30 3.53 19.25
C GLY A 28 -2.88 2.99 19.45
N THR A 29 -2.66 1.70 19.19
CA THR A 29 -1.32 1.11 19.20
C THR A 29 -0.87 0.69 17.80
N PRO A 30 0.41 0.90 17.43
CA PRO A 30 0.90 0.55 16.12
C PRO A 30 0.77 -0.96 15.87
N SER A 31 0.20 -1.34 14.72
CA SER A 31 0.02 -2.73 14.36
C SER A 31 0.89 -3.12 13.16
N VAL A 32 1.90 -3.95 13.41
CA VAL A 32 2.80 -4.48 12.37
C VAL A 32 2.03 -5.28 11.29
N PRO A 33 1.07 -6.17 11.64
CA PRO A 33 0.28 -6.88 10.64
C PRO A 33 -0.45 -5.95 9.66
N TRP A 34 -1.01 -4.84 10.13
CA TRP A 34 -1.69 -3.86 9.29
C TRP A 34 -0.75 -3.13 8.34
N GLY A 35 0.42 -2.70 8.83
CA GLY A 35 1.45 -2.09 7.99
C GLY A 35 1.96 -3.04 6.91
N VAL A 36 2.27 -4.29 7.27
CA VAL A 36 2.71 -5.31 6.29
C VAL A 36 1.62 -5.59 5.26
N SER A 37 0.38 -5.73 5.70
CA SER A 37 -0.78 -5.97 4.81
C SER A 37 -0.97 -4.81 3.82
N GLY A 38 -0.83 -3.56 4.28
CA GLY A 38 -0.91 -2.37 3.44
C GLY A 38 0.20 -2.31 2.38
N ALA A 39 1.45 -2.62 2.78
CA ALA A 39 2.57 -2.66 1.84
C ALA A 39 2.37 -3.74 0.76
N VAL A 40 1.95 -4.94 1.15
CA VAL A 40 1.66 -6.04 0.22
C VAL A 40 0.50 -5.69 -0.70
N ALA A 41 -0.60 -5.15 -0.17
CA ALA A 41 -1.75 -4.72 -0.95
C ALA A 41 -1.37 -3.64 -1.98
N GLY A 42 -0.57 -2.65 -1.58
CA GLY A 42 -0.06 -1.61 -2.47
C GLY A 42 0.80 -2.18 -3.60
N LEU A 43 1.68 -3.13 -3.30
CA LEU A 43 2.51 -3.80 -4.31
C LEU A 43 1.65 -4.59 -5.29
N LEU A 44 0.67 -5.36 -4.80
CA LEU A 44 -0.26 -6.11 -5.65
C LEU A 44 -1.09 -5.18 -6.54
N LEU A 45 -1.54 -4.04 -6.02
CA LEU A 45 -2.25 -3.02 -6.80
C LEU A 45 -1.40 -2.47 -7.94
N VAL A 46 -0.13 -2.14 -7.68
CA VAL A 46 0.78 -1.66 -8.72
C VAL A 46 1.02 -2.73 -9.78
N LEU A 47 1.24 -3.99 -9.37
CA LEU A 47 1.40 -5.12 -10.29
C LEU A 47 0.14 -5.33 -11.15
N LEU A 48 -1.05 -5.20 -10.56
CA LEU A 48 -2.32 -5.28 -11.27
C LEU A 48 -2.45 -4.17 -12.31
N ILE A 49 -2.18 -2.91 -11.91
CA ILE A 49 -2.20 -1.76 -12.83
C ILE A 49 -1.22 -1.96 -13.97
N TRP A 50 -0.03 -2.49 -13.69
CA TRP A 50 0.97 -2.82 -14.71
C TRP A 50 0.47 -3.93 -15.65
N ARG A 51 -0.18 -4.98 -15.13
CA ARG A 51 -0.78 -6.03 -15.97
C ARG A 51 -1.85 -5.51 -16.90
N VAL A 52 -2.65 -4.55 -16.43
CA VAL A 52 -3.77 -3.94 -17.17
C VAL A 52 -3.29 -2.89 -18.17
N ARG A 53 -2.20 -2.16 -17.87
CA ARG A 53 -1.61 -1.16 -18.77
C ARG A 53 -0.63 -1.74 -19.81
N GLY A 54 -0.10 -2.94 -19.59
CA GLY A 54 1.03 -3.49 -20.34
C GLY A 54 0.88 -4.93 -20.84
N ARG A 55 -0.36 -5.42 -20.93
CA ARG A 55 -0.76 -6.25 -22.08
C ARG A 55 -1.83 -5.48 -22.82
#